data_AF-A0A1G6LY68-F1
#
_entry.id   AF-A0A1G6LY68-F1
#
_cell.length_a   1.000
_cell.length_b   1.000
_cell.length_c   1.000
_cell.angle_alpha   90.00
_cell.angle_beta   90.00
_cell.angle_gamma   90.00
#
_symmetry.space_group_name_H-M   'P 1'
#
loop_
_entity.id
_entity.type
_entity.pdbx_description
1 polymer ?
#
loop_
_entity_poly.entity_id
_entity_poly.type
_entity_poly.pdbx_seq_one_letter_code
_entity_poly.pdbx_strand_id
1 'polypeptide(L)'
;MFVMGDRANVQTIQVLSAPFADSELNSFESLRCAYIKLLSSMQPKVPHSGGYNPEYVTKLNKVQTFIKTFREESNIDDTYYDMDFEGSLIQSKKVLEWTQTAVDKLGKQCPTFHWIFNLIMDSIVHTTSNNAVGGTSSHLVGVLWINPRENWSDIDMYEFLVHELGHTLLFLHEWRYGLFTSYERLPDTDTFAKSAIRSQMRPMDKAFHSAVVATDVLLLRELIIGHKGKRILHPDTSTLVSMVGQSIKSIREVNMRQGILTDYALGILDQCEDKLKKVGKEEKICLHW
;
A
#
# COMPACT_ATOMS: atom_id res chain seq x y z
N MET A 1 -1.29 8.01 2.40
CA MET A 1 -2.41 8.83 2.91
C MET A 1 -1.99 9.66 4.11
N PHE A 2 -1.45 9.14 5.21
CA PHE A 2 -1.10 10.05 6.32
C PHE A 2 0.23 10.79 6.10
N VAL A 3 1.23 10.12 5.51
CA VAL A 3 2.53 10.70 5.16
C VAL A 3 2.35 11.72 4.03
N MET A 4 2.02 11.26 2.81
CA MET A 4 1.92 12.12 1.63
C MET A 4 0.81 13.17 1.72
N GLY A 5 -0.22 12.92 2.54
CA GLY A 5 -1.36 13.81 2.72
C GLY A 5 -2.41 13.73 1.62
N ASP A 6 -3.67 13.86 2.00
CA ASP A 6 -4.85 13.67 1.14
C ASP A 6 -4.79 14.52 -0.14
N ARG A 7 -4.52 15.82 -0.01
CA ARG A 7 -4.44 16.75 -1.14
C ARG A 7 -3.40 16.33 -2.17
N ALA A 8 -2.22 15.88 -1.73
CA ALA A 8 -1.16 15.48 -2.64
C ALA A 8 -1.55 14.20 -3.40
N ASN A 9 -2.15 13.22 -2.70
CA ASN A 9 -2.64 11.99 -3.32
C ASN A 9 -3.71 12.29 -4.39
N VAL A 10 -4.73 13.10 -4.05
CA VAL A 10 -5.79 13.48 -5.01
C VAL A 10 -5.21 14.23 -6.21
N GLN A 11 -4.30 15.18 -5.97
CA GLN A 11 -3.67 15.92 -7.07
C GLN A 11 -2.84 14.99 -7.98
N THR A 12 -2.17 13.98 -7.41
CA THR A 12 -1.43 12.98 -8.20
C THR A 12 -2.37 12.21 -9.10
N ILE A 13 -3.49 11.73 -8.56
CA ILE A 13 -4.49 11.00 -9.34
C ILE A 13 -5.10 11.88 -10.43
N GLN A 14 -5.46 13.13 -10.11
CA GLN A 14 -6.00 14.08 -11.07
C GLN A 14 -5.02 14.37 -12.22
N VAL A 15 -3.74 14.63 -11.91
CA VAL A 15 -2.75 14.94 -12.96
C VAL A 15 -2.49 13.73 -13.86
N LEU A 16 -2.36 12.53 -13.28
CA LEU A 16 -2.17 11.31 -14.07
C LEU A 16 -3.40 10.97 -14.93
N SER A 17 -4.61 11.25 -14.42
CA SER A 17 -5.86 10.90 -15.09
C SER A 17 -6.31 11.97 -16.09
N ALA A 18 -5.81 13.20 -16.01
CA ALA A 18 -6.21 14.31 -16.88
C ALA A 18 -6.15 14.01 -18.39
N PRO A 19 -5.12 13.33 -18.93
CA PRO A 19 -5.08 12.97 -20.34
C PRO A 19 -6.19 12.02 -20.80
N PHE A 20 -6.88 11.37 -19.87
CA PHE A 20 -7.92 10.36 -20.12
C PHE A 20 -9.33 10.85 -19.79
N ALA A 21 -9.46 12.13 -19.43
CA ALA A 21 -10.73 12.72 -19.01
C ALA A 21 -11.60 13.10 -20.22
N ASP A 22 -12.89 12.76 -20.20
CA ASP A 22 -13.86 13.23 -21.20
C ASP A 22 -14.46 14.60 -20.82
N SER A 23 -14.28 15.02 -19.56
CA SER A 23 -14.82 16.25 -18.98
C SER A 23 -13.91 16.75 -17.85
N GLU A 24 -14.27 17.87 -17.22
CA GLU A 24 -13.55 18.35 -16.04
C GLU A 24 -13.55 17.32 -14.90
N LEU A 25 -12.40 17.17 -14.24
CA LEU A 25 -12.18 16.24 -13.12
C LEU A 25 -12.59 16.85 -11.77
N ASN A 26 -13.84 17.31 -11.67
CA ASN A 26 -14.38 18.04 -10.52
C ASN A 26 -15.31 17.20 -9.63
N SER A 27 -15.60 15.96 -10.01
CA SER A 27 -16.42 15.01 -9.25
C SER A 27 -15.68 13.67 -9.06
N PHE A 28 -16.12 12.89 -8.07
CA PHE A 28 -15.58 11.55 -7.84
C PHE A 28 -15.75 10.67 -9.09
N GLU A 29 -16.94 10.72 -9.70
CA GLU A 29 -17.32 9.92 -10.85
C GLU A 29 -16.44 10.24 -12.07
N SER A 30 -16.27 11.53 -12.39
CA SER A 30 -15.41 11.96 -13.51
C SER A 30 -13.95 11.54 -13.31
N LEU A 31 -13.43 11.70 -12.09
CA LEU A 31 -12.06 11.32 -11.75
C LEU A 31 -11.87 9.81 -11.78
N ARG A 32 -12.84 9.05 -11.26
CA ARG A 32 -12.81 7.59 -11.26
C ARG A 32 -12.84 7.02 -12.68
N CYS A 33 -13.71 7.54 -13.54
CA CYS A 33 -13.75 7.13 -14.96
C CYS A 33 -12.42 7.39 -15.67
N ALA A 34 -11.85 8.60 -15.50
CA ALA A 34 -10.56 8.93 -16.08
C ALA A 34 -9.42 8.08 -15.51
N TYR A 35 -9.45 7.78 -14.20
CA TYR A 35 -8.48 6.92 -13.55
C TYR A 35 -8.54 5.47 -14.05
N ILE A 36 -9.73 4.90 -14.27
CA ILE A 36 -9.86 3.56 -14.87
C ILE A 36 -9.31 3.51 -16.29
N LYS A 37 -9.51 4.57 -17.08
CA LYS A 37 -8.91 4.68 -18.41
C LYS A 37 -7.38 4.77 -18.35
N LEU A 38 -6.83 5.53 -17.40
CA LEU A 38 -5.40 5.56 -17.10
C LEU A 38 -4.90 4.14 -16.80
N LEU A 39 -5.53 3.41 -15.86
CA LEU A 39 -5.13 2.05 -15.52
C LEU A 39 -5.16 1.13 -16.75
N SER A 40 -6.22 1.19 -17.55
CA SER A 40 -6.37 0.40 -18.77
C SER A 40 -5.28 0.72 -19.80
N SER A 41 -4.82 1.97 -19.86
CA SER A 41 -3.71 2.38 -20.73
C SER A 41 -2.35 1.93 -20.21
N MET A 42 -2.11 2.03 -18.90
CA MET A 42 -0.82 1.70 -18.28
C MET A 42 -0.63 0.19 -18.10
N GLN A 43 -1.72 -0.56 -17.95
CA GLN A 43 -1.73 -1.98 -17.63
C GLN A 43 -2.75 -2.73 -18.51
N PRO A 44 -2.60 -2.74 -19.85
CA PRO A 44 -3.63 -3.23 -20.79
C PRO A 44 -3.96 -4.72 -20.67
N LYS A 45 -3.15 -5.49 -19.94
CA LYS A 45 -3.37 -6.93 -19.68
C LYS A 45 -4.14 -7.19 -18.38
N VAL A 46 -4.32 -6.17 -17.54
CA VAL A 46 -4.98 -6.28 -16.24
C VAL A 46 -6.49 -6.06 -16.42
N PRO A 47 -7.36 -6.99 -15.97
CA PRO A 47 -8.80 -6.80 -16.09
C PRO A 47 -9.30 -5.68 -15.18
N HIS A 48 -10.03 -4.71 -15.72
CA HIS A 48 -10.63 -3.62 -14.95
C HIS A 48 -12.15 -3.80 -14.76
N SER A 49 -12.69 -3.30 -13.65
CA SER A 49 -14.11 -3.45 -13.31
C SER A 49 -15.04 -2.60 -14.19
N GLY A 50 -14.56 -1.44 -14.65
CA GLY A 50 -15.38 -0.43 -15.32
C GLY A 50 -16.42 0.25 -14.42
N GLY A 51 -16.44 -0.07 -13.12
CA GLY A 51 -17.41 0.43 -12.14
C GLY A 51 -16.89 1.61 -11.31
N TYR A 52 -17.82 2.31 -10.67
CA TYR A 52 -17.50 3.44 -9.77
C TYR A 52 -16.91 3.00 -8.43
N ASN A 53 -17.20 1.77 -8.00
CA ASN A 53 -16.70 1.19 -6.75
C ASN A 53 -15.72 0.04 -7.06
N PRO A 54 -14.85 -0.32 -6.10
CA PRO A 54 -14.01 -1.51 -6.22
C PRO A 54 -14.86 -2.78 -6.45
N GLU A 55 -14.47 -3.62 -7.40
CA GLU A 55 -15.10 -4.91 -7.62
C GLU A 55 -14.53 -5.95 -6.65
N TYR A 56 -15.38 -6.56 -5.84
CA TYR A 56 -15.03 -7.71 -5.01
C TYR A 56 -15.18 -8.98 -5.84
N VAL A 57 -14.05 -9.47 -6.35
CA VAL A 57 -14.00 -10.41 -7.48
C VAL A 57 -14.31 -11.83 -7.05
N THR A 58 -15.42 -12.37 -7.53
CA THR A 58 -15.87 -13.75 -7.27
C THR A 58 -15.84 -14.64 -8.52
N LYS A 59 -15.67 -14.05 -9.71
CA LYS A 59 -15.61 -14.79 -10.99
C LYS A 59 -14.25 -15.47 -11.15
N LEU A 60 -14.26 -16.81 -11.19
CA LEU A 60 -13.06 -17.66 -11.20
C LEU A 60 -12.03 -17.28 -12.27
N ASN A 61 -12.46 -17.04 -13.50
CA ASN A 61 -11.56 -16.67 -14.60
C ASN A 61 -10.82 -15.35 -14.35
N LYS A 62 -11.50 -14.35 -13.76
CA LYS A 62 -10.90 -13.06 -13.40
C LYS A 62 -9.93 -13.23 -12.22
N VAL A 63 -10.30 -14.02 -11.21
CA VAL A 63 -9.39 -14.39 -10.10
C VAL A 63 -8.11 -15.06 -10.62
N GLN A 64 -8.24 -16.08 -11.48
CA GLN A 64 -7.09 -16.78 -12.07
C GLN A 64 -6.18 -15.85 -12.87
N THR A 65 -6.74 -14.84 -13.55
CA THR A 65 -5.97 -13.84 -14.29
C THR A 65 -5.12 -12.97 -13.35
N PHE A 66 -5.71 -12.51 -12.23
CA PHE A 66 -4.95 -11.77 -11.21
C PHE A 66 -3.86 -12.62 -10.57
N ILE A 67 -4.19 -13.86 -10.15
CA ILE A 67 -3.21 -14.79 -9.56
C ILE A 67 -2.03 -15.01 -10.50
N LYS A 68 -2.31 -15.29 -11.79
CA LYS A 68 -1.27 -15.48 -12.79
C LYS A 68 -0.35 -14.26 -12.86
N THR A 69 -0.91 -13.05 -12.89
CA THR A 69 -0.14 -11.82 -13.01
C THR A 69 0.72 -11.56 -11.77
N PHE A 70 0.16 -11.74 -10.56
CA PHE A 70 0.93 -11.62 -9.31
C PHE A 70 2.06 -12.67 -9.22
N ARG A 71 1.85 -13.90 -9.74
CA ARG A 71 2.89 -14.94 -9.78
C ARG A 71 4.01 -14.62 -10.79
N GLU A 72 3.66 -14.08 -11.96
CA GLU A 72 4.64 -13.69 -12.97
C GLU A 72 5.58 -12.61 -12.43
N GLU A 73 5.06 -11.66 -11.65
CA GLU A 73 5.87 -10.63 -10.99
C GLU A 73 6.68 -11.17 -9.82
N SER A 74 6.14 -12.06 -8.99
CA SER A 74 6.87 -12.60 -7.82
C SER A 74 8.10 -13.42 -8.22
N ASN A 75 8.15 -13.92 -9.47
CA ASN A 75 9.35 -14.54 -10.05
C ASN A 75 10.47 -13.54 -10.36
N ILE A 76 10.13 -12.26 -10.49
CA ILE A 76 11.06 -11.14 -10.75
C ILE A 76 11.39 -10.42 -9.44
N ASP A 77 10.53 -10.53 -8.42
CA ASP A 77 10.71 -9.92 -7.10
C ASP A 77 11.54 -10.81 -6.15
N ASP A 78 11.99 -10.23 -5.03
CA ASP A 78 12.75 -10.93 -3.98
C ASP A 78 11.88 -11.86 -3.11
N THR A 79 10.57 -11.92 -3.36
CA THR A 79 9.59 -12.62 -2.55
C THR A 79 8.67 -13.46 -3.44
N TYR A 80 8.84 -14.78 -3.40
CA TYR A 80 7.98 -15.74 -4.09
C TYR A 80 6.64 -15.90 -3.36
N TYR A 81 5.52 -15.74 -4.05
CA TYR A 81 4.17 -15.95 -3.51
C TYR A 81 3.59 -17.29 -3.95
N ASP A 82 3.32 -18.18 -3.00
CA ASP A 82 2.63 -19.45 -3.23
C ASP A 82 1.10 -19.26 -3.24
N MET A 83 0.61 -18.38 -4.12
CA MET A 83 -0.83 -18.17 -4.25
C MET A 83 -1.48 -19.37 -4.89
N ASP A 84 -2.41 -20.05 -4.24
CA ASP A 84 -3.23 -21.09 -4.85
C ASP A 84 -4.71 -20.79 -4.73
N PHE A 85 -5.47 -21.19 -5.76
CA PHE A 85 -6.92 -21.21 -5.71
C PHE A 85 -7.40 -22.57 -5.19
N GLU A 86 -7.02 -22.91 -3.95
CA GLU A 86 -7.50 -24.12 -3.26
C GLU A 86 -8.71 -23.83 -2.35
N GLY A 87 -9.06 -22.55 -2.16
CA GLY A 87 -10.17 -22.12 -1.32
C GLY A 87 -11.54 -22.39 -1.93
N SER A 88 -12.51 -22.75 -1.08
CA SER A 88 -13.92 -22.79 -1.51
C SER A 88 -14.42 -21.39 -1.91
N LEU A 89 -15.28 -21.30 -2.94
CA LEU A 89 -15.94 -20.04 -3.32
C LEU A 89 -16.66 -19.38 -2.14
N ILE A 90 -17.18 -20.19 -1.20
CA ILE A 90 -17.84 -19.74 0.02
C ILE A 90 -16.85 -19.01 0.95
N GLN A 91 -15.67 -19.58 1.18
CA GLN A 91 -14.64 -18.94 2.00
C GLN A 91 -14.18 -17.62 1.38
N SER A 92 -13.94 -17.61 0.06
CA SER A 92 -13.55 -16.39 -0.64
C SER A 92 -14.61 -15.30 -0.54
N LYS A 93 -15.89 -15.65 -0.69
CA LYS A 93 -17.00 -14.70 -0.50
C LYS A 93 -17.02 -14.12 0.92
N LYS A 94 -16.86 -14.94 1.95
CA LYS A 94 -16.82 -14.48 3.35
C LYS A 94 -15.66 -13.50 3.61
N VAL A 95 -14.48 -13.79 3.08
CA VAL A 95 -13.31 -12.90 3.23
C VAL A 95 -13.55 -11.57 2.52
N LEU A 96 -14.09 -11.60 1.30
CA LEU A 96 -14.40 -10.39 0.55
C LEU A 96 -15.49 -9.54 1.25
N GLU A 97 -16.55 -10.16 1.78
CA GLU A 97 -17.59 -9.49 2.58
C GLU A 97 -17.02 -8.88 3.86
N TRP A 98 -16.12 -9.58 4.54
CA TRP A 98 -15.42 -9.05 5.71
C TRP A 98 -14.55 -7.85 5.34
N THR A 99 -13.81 -7.95 4.23
CA THR A 99 -12.96 -6.87 3.72
C THR A 99 -13.81 -5.62 3.41
N GLN A 100 -14.94 -5.80 2.73
CA GLN A 100 -15.88 -4.72 2.43
C GLN A 100 -16.41 -4.07 3.72
N THR A 101 -16.84 -4.90 4.68
CA THR A 101 -17.32 -4.43 5.98
C THR A 101 -16.23 -3.64 6.72
N ALA A 102 -14.97 -4.08 6.63
CA ALA A 102 -13.84 -3.40 7.26
C ALA A 102 -13.55 -2.05 6.59
N VAL A 103 -13.58 -1.98 5.25
CA VAL A 103 -13.46 -0.72 4.50
C VAL A 103 -14.55 0.27 4.93
N ASP A 104 -15.80 -0.17 5.03
CA ASP A 104 -16.92 0.68 5.45
C ASP A 104 -16.77 1.16 6.90
N LYS A 105 -16.39 0.28 7.83
CA LYS A 105 -16.19 0.61 9.25
C LYS A 105 -15.02 1.57 9.46
N LEU A 106 -13.90 1.34 8.79
CA LEU A 106 -12.76 2.25 8.82
C LEU A 106 -13.12 3.59 8.16
N GLY A 107 -13.86 3.54 7.07
CA GLY A 107 -14.33 4.72 6.34
C GLY A 107 -15.23 5.65 7.14
N LYS A 108 -16.03 5.13 8.08
CA LYS A 108 -16.80 5.95 9.02
C LYS A 108 -15.91 6.74 9.99
N GLN A 109 -14.74 6.21 10.33
CA GLN A 109 -13.77 6.86 11.22
C GLN A 109 -12.78 7.74 10.46
N CYS A 110 -12.51 7.40 9.20
CA CYS A 110 -11.64 8.13 8.30
C CYS A 110 -12.29 8.27 6.92
N PRO A 111 -13.15 9.30 6.72
CA PRO A 111 -13.84 9.50 5.45
C PRO A 111 -12.89 9.66 4.26
N THR A 112 -11.71 10.26 4.45
CA THR A 112 -10.73 10.39 3.37
C THR A 112 -10.13 9.04 2.96
N PHE A 113 -9.89 8.12 3.91
CA PHE A 113 -9.50 6.74 3.59
C PHE A 113 -10.54 6.12 2.67
N HIS A 114 -11.82 6.24 3.03
CA HIS A 114 -12.91 5.65 2.25
C HIS A 114 -12.97 6.23 0.83
N TRP A 115 -12.85 7.54 0.71
CA TRP A 115 -12.90 8.24 -0.56
C TRP A 115 -11.74 7.84 -1.47
N ILE A 116 -10.50 7.88 -0.95
CA ILE A 116 -9.30 7.51 -1.72
C ILE A 116 -9.31 6.03 -2.06
N PHE A 117 -9.67 5.15 -1.12
CA PHE A 117 -9.72 3.72 -1.34
C PHE A 117 -10.69 3.37 -2.47
N ASN A 118 -11.93 3.89 -2.44
CA ASN A 118 -12.90 3.65 -3.50
C ASN A 118 -12.50 4.28 -4.84
N LEU A 119 -11.73 5.37 -4.81
CA LEU A 119 -11.23 6.00 -6.03
C LEU A 119 -10.18 5.13 -6.72
N ILE A 120 -9.21 4.61 -5.96
CA ILE A 120 -8.02 3.99 -6.56
C ILE A 120 -8.06 2.47 -6.60
N MET A 121 -8.80 1.82 -5.71
CA MET A 121 -8.98 0.37 -5.78
C MET A 121 -9.99 0.04 -6.86
N ASP A 122 -9.56 -0.75 -7.84
CA ASP A 122 -10.42 -1.26 -8.90
C ASP A 122 -10.94 -2.65 -8.59
N SER A 123 -10.09 -3.55 -8.12
CA SER A 123 -10.44 -4.95 -7.94
C SER A 123 -9.84 -5.48 -6.64
N ILE A 124 -10.65 -6.22 -5.87
CA ILE A 124 -10.24 -6.89 -4.63
C ILE A 124 -10.46 -8.37 -4.80
N VAL A 125 -9.40 -9.16 -4.65
CA VAL A 125 -9.39 -10.60 -4.90
C VAL A 125 -8.91 -11.35 -3.67
N HIS A 126 -9.59 -12.44 -3.35
CA HIS A 126 -9.13 -13.38 -2.33
C HIS A 126 -8.51 -14.60 -3.01
N THR A 127 -7.30 -14.97 -2.56
CA THR A 127 -6.69 -16.26 -2.85
C THR A 127 -5.86 -16.69 -1.66
N THR A 128 -5.71 -18.00 -1.46
CA THR A 128 -4.92 -18.54 -0.35
C THR A 128 -3.43 -18.56 -0.69
N SER A 129 -2.59 -18.41 0.33
CA SER A 129 -1.14 -18.60 0.29
C SER A 129 -0.66 -19.05 1.66
N ASN A 130 0.34 -19.92 1.71
CA ASN A 130 0.91 -20.31 2.99
C ASN A 130 1.91 -19.26 3.48
N ASN A 131 2.64 -18.63 2.57
CA ASN A 131 3.77 -17.76 2.90
C ASN A 131 3.45 -16.25 2.93
N ALA A 132 2.33 -15.80 2.37
CA ALA A 132 1.95 -14.39 2.32
C ALA A 132 0.48 -14.16 2.70
N VAL A 133 0.17 -12.93 3.11
CA VAL A 133 -1.15 -12.54 3.67
C VAL A 133 -1.98 -11.67 2.72
N GLY A 134 -1.49 -11.48 1.50
CA GLY A 134 -2.03 -10.52 0.55
C GLY A 134 -0.98 -9.47 0.15
N GLY A 135 -1.37 -8.59 -0.76
CA GLY A 135 -0.50 -7.54 -1.26
C GLY A 135 -1.11 -6.75 -2.42
N THR A 136 -0.43 -5.66 -2.74
CA THR A 136 -0.57 -4.86 -3.95
C THR A 136 0.76 -4.86 -4.71
N SER A 137 0.73 -4.45 -5.98
CA SER A 137 1.89 -4.52 -6.86
C SER A 137 1.97 -3.33 -7.81
N SER A 138 3.19 -3.00 -8.24
CA SER A 138 3.43 -1.94 -9.23
C SER A 138 3.00 -2.34 -10.65
N HIS A 139 2.87 -3.64 -10.92
CA HIS A 139 2.35 -4.19 -12.18
C HIS A 139 0.83 -4.39 -12.18
N LEU A 140 0.21 -4.23 -11.00
CA LEU A 140 -1.21 -4.46 -10.72
C LEU A 140 -1.79 -3.30 -9.87
N VAL A 141 -1.47 -2.06 -10.22
CA VAL A 141 -1.91 -0.88 -9.47
C VAL A 141 -3.43 -0.79 -9.48
N GLY A 142 -4.02 -0.71 -8.28
CA GLY A 142 -5.46 -0.73 -8.06
C GLY A 142 -6.04 -2.13 -7.83
N VAL A 143 -5.22 -3.18 -7.82
CA VAL A 143 -5.65 -4.54 -7.48
C VAL A 143 -5.12 -4.92 -6.10
N LEU A 144 -6.01 -5.24 -5.18
CA LEU A 144 -5.70 -5.76 -3.86
C LEU A 144 -5.91 -7.26 -3.82
N TRP A 145 -4.85 -8.03 -3.59
CA TRP A 145 -4.97 -9.42 -3.17
C TRP A 145 -5.02 -9.50 -1.64
N ILE A 146 -5.97 -10.28 -1.10
CA ILE A 146 -6.09 -10.55 0.33
C ILE A 146 -6.06 -12.04 0.67
N ASN A 147 -5.36 -12.38 1.76
CA ASN A 147 -5.29 -13.71 2.36
C ASN A 147 -5.15 -13.58 3.90
N PRO A 148 -6.22 -13.20 4.62
CA PRO A 148 -6.14 -12.92 6.04
C PRO A 148 -5.90 -14.22 6.82
N ARG A 149 -5.15 -14.15 7.93
CA ARG A 149 -4.98 -15.32 8.81
C ARG A 149 -6.24 -15.53 9.66
N GLU A 150 -6.52 -16.76 10.06
CA GLU A 150 -7.75 -17.13 10.80
C GLU A 150 -7.94 -16.35 12.11
N ASN A 151 -6.85 -15.91 12.73
CA ASN A 151 -6.85 -15.19 13.99
C ASN A 151 -6.83 -13.66 13.83
N TRP A 152 -6.91 -13.13 12.61
CA TRP A 152 -6.97 -11.69 12.37
C TRP A 152 -8.23 -11.08 12.98
N SER A 153 -8.05 -9.94 13.63
CA SER A 153 -9.13 -9.07 14.08
C SER A 153 -9.48 -8.03 13.01
N ASP A 154 -10.58 -7.30 13.21
CA ASP A 154 -10.91 -6.11 12.41
C ASP A 154 -9.75 -5.10 12.38
N ILE A 155 -8.96 -5.01 13.47
CA ILE A 155 -7.84 -4.08 13.53
C ILE A 155 -6.67 -4.55 12.66
N ASP A 156 -6.39 -5.86 12.61
CA ASP A 156 -5.38 -6.40 11.70
C ASP A 156 -5.78 -6.15 10.24
N MET A 157 -7.08 -6.28 9.93
CA MET A 157 -7.64 -5.93 8.62
C MET A 157 -7.48 -4.43 8.30
N TYR A 158 -7.72 -3.53 9.26
CA TYR A 158 -7.51 -2.09 9.04
C TYR A 158 -6.05 -1.74 8.79
N GLU A 159 -5.12 -2.32 9.55
CA GLU A 159 -3.69 -2.13 9.31
C GLU A 159 -3.29 -2.65 7.92
N PHE A 160 -3.80 -3.82 7.52
CA PHE A 160 -3.57 -4.37 6.19
C PHE A 160 -4.09 -3.44 5.08
N LEU A 161 -5.33 -2.97 5.20
CA LEU A 161 -5.94 -2.10 4.19
C LEU A 161 -5.19 -0.77 4.03
N VAL A 162 -4.77 -0.15 5.14
CA VAL A 162 -3.94 1.08 5.08
C VAL A 162 -2.55 0.80 4.55
N HIS A 163 -1.97 -0.34 4.91
CA HIS A 163 -0.66 -0.77 4.42
C HIS A 163 -0.66 -0.85 2.89
N GLU A 164 -1.59 -1.61 2.34
CA GLU A 164 -1.68 -1.86 0.90
C GLU A 164 -2.14 -0.65 0.11
N LEU A 165 -3.04 0.17 0.69
CA LEU A 165 -3.39 1.44 0.09
C LEU A 165 -2.18 2.38 0.03
N GLY A 166 -1.33 2.38 1.07
CA GLY A 166 -0.07 3.14 1.09
C GLY A 166 0.88 2.73 -0.04
N HIS A 167 1.05 1.44 -0.29
CA HIS A 167 1.81 0.93 -1.44
C HIS A 167 1.22 1.40 -2.77
N THR A 168 -0.09 1.26 -2.96
CA THR A 168 -0.76 1.68 -4.20
C THR A 168 -0.60 3.18 -4.46
N LEU A 169 -0.71 4.01 -3.42
CA LEU A 169 -0.46 5.44 -3.54
C LEU A 169 0.99 5.74 -3.92
N LEU A 170 1.97 5.02 -3.36
CA LEU A 170 3.37 5.17 -3.75
C LEU A 170 3.61 4.81 -5.22
N PHE A 171 2.98 3.77 -5.74
CA PHE A 171 3.09 3.44 -7.17
C PHE A 171 2.53 4.56 -8.07
N LEU A 172 1.46 5.22 -7.65
CA LEU A 172 0.93 6.39 -8.38
C LEU A 172 1.86 7.60 -8.28
N HIS A 173 2.45 7.83 -7.11
CA HIS A 173 3.45 8.88 -6.94
C HIS A 173 4.70 8.60 -7.78
N GLU A 174 5.10 7.34 -7.89
CA GLU A 174 6.18 6.90 -8.74
C GLU A 174 5.91 7.21 -10.22
N TRP A 175 4.73 6.84 -10.74
CA TRP A 175 4.35 7.17 -12.11
C TRP A 175 4.37 8.67 -12.42
N ARG A 176 4.03 9.51 -11.44
CA ARG A 176 3.95 10.96 -11.65
C ARG A 176 5.29 11.65 -11.52
N TYR A 177 6.07 11.28 -10.51
CA TYR A 177 7.22 12.07 -10.08
C TYR A 177 8.56 11.41 -10.33
N GLY A 178 8.61 10.08 -10.40
CA GLY A 178 9.86 9.32 -10.29
C GLY A 178 10.50 9.52 -8.91
N LEU A 179 10.55 8.47 -8.13
CA LEU A 179 11.13 8.42 -6.79
C LEU A 179 12.62 8.09 -6.86
N PHE A 180 13.06 7.45 -7.94
CA PHE A 180 14.44 7.03 -8.13
C PHE A 180 15.08 7.69 -9.36
N THR A 181 16.35 8.07 -9.22
CA THR A 181 17.17 8.65 -10.30
C THR A 181 17.60 7.61 -11.33
N SER A 182 17.64 6.32 -10.94
CA SER A 182 18.05 5.22 -11.79
C SER A 182 17.40 3.89 -11.37
N TYR A 183 16.40 3.45 -12.13
CA TYR A 183 15.69 2.18 -11.88
C TYR A 183 16.56 0.94 -12.16
N GLU A 184 17.43 1.01 -13.16
CA GLU A 184 18.33 -0.09 -13.54
C GLU A 184 19.32 -0.46 -12.43
N ARG A 185 19.57 0.47 -11.49
CA ARG A 185 20.50 0.29 -10.37
C ARG A 185 19.83 -0.23 -9.11
N LEU A 186 18.50 -0.24 -9.03
CA LEU A 186 17.77 -0.73 -7.85
C LEU A 186 18.12 -2.19 -7.48
N PRO A 187 18.38 -3.09 -8.45
CA PRO A 187 18.84 -4.45 -8.15
C PRO A 187 20.29 -4.55 -7.63
N ASP A 188 21.10 -3.48 -7.75
CA ASP A 188 22.50 -3.51 -7.33
C ASP A 188 22.59 -3.51 -5.80
N THR A 189 23.30 -4.49 -5.24
CA THR A 189 23.37 -4.69 -3.77
C THR A 189 23.98 -3.52 -3.01
N ASP A 190 24.75 -2.65 -3.67
CA ASP A 190 25.32 -1.44 -3.06
C ASP A 190 24.30 -0.29 -2.93
N THR A 191 23.13 -0.43 -3.55
CA THR A 191 21.95 0.44 -3.38
C THR A 191 20.95 -0.13 -2.36
N PHE A 192 21.21 -1.31 -1.79
CA PHE A 192 20.28 -1.91 -0.84
C PHE A 192 20.29 -1.15 0.49
N ALA A 193 19.11 -1.01 1.08
CA ALA A 193 18.91 -0.42 2.39
C ALA A 193 18.11 -1.35 3.29
N LYS A 194 18.17 -1.12 4.61
CA LYS A 194 17.39 -1.88 5.57
C LYS A 194 15.91 -1.49 5.45
N SER A 195 15.03 -2.42 5.14
CA SER A 195 13.59 -2.19 5.09
C SER A 195 12.96 -2.12 6.48
N ALA A 196 11.90 -1.34 6.64
CA ALA A 196 11.04 -1.45 7.82
C ALA A 196 10.31 -2.81 7.84
N ILE A 197 9.65 -3.14 8.95
CA ILE A 197 8.83 -4.36 9.19
C ILE A 197 9.58 -5.70 9.10
N ARG A 198 10.28 -6.00 8.00
CA ARG A 198 11.12 -7.19 7.85
C ARG A 198 12.52 -7.02 8.44
N SER A 199 13.00 -5.78 8.59
CA SER A 199 14.36 -5.48 9.09
C SER A 199 15.48 -6.15 8.29
N GLN A 200 15.28 -6.32 6.98
CA GLN A 200 16.21 -6.98 6.06
C GLN A 200 16.83 -5.98 5.09
N MET A 201 18.04 -6.27 4.59
CA MET A 201 18.61 -5.52 3.46
C MET A 201 17.86 -5.89 2.18
N ARG A 202 17.28 -4.90 1.52
CA ARG A 202 16.46 -5.06 0.31
C ARG A 202 16.78 -3.95 -0.70
N PRO A 203 16.42 -4.13 -1.99
CA PRO A 203 16.45 -3.06 -2.98
C PRO A 203 15.88 -1.74 -2.43
N MET A 204 16.46 -0.61 -2.89
CA MET A 204 16.13 0.72 -2.38
C MET A 204 14.63 1.02 -2.42
N ASP A 205 13.96 0.65 -3.51
CA ASP A 205 12.52 0.84 -3.69
C ASP A 205 11.70 0.11 -2.61
N LYS A 206 12.03 -1.15 -2.35
CA LYS A 206 11.35 -1.95 -1.33
C LYS A 206 11.60 -1.41 0.08
N ALA A 207 12.82 -0.98 0.37
CA ALA A 207 13.16 -0.38 1.65
C ALA A 207 12.42 0.96 1.85
N PHE A 208 12.43 1.82 0.83
CA PHE A 208 11.72 3.10 0.83
C PHE A 208 10.21 2.92 1.03
N HIS A 209 9.59 2.07 0.21
CA HIS A 209 8.15 1.79 0.30
C HIS A 209 7.78 1.27 1.69
N SER A 210 8.58 0.35 2.22
CA SER A 210 8.35 -0.21 3.55
C SER A 210 8.43 0.85 4.65
N ALA A 211 9.38 1.79 4.60
CA ALA A 211 9.49 2.87 5.59
C ALA A 211 8.26 3.80 5.57
N VAL A 212 7.82 4.20 4.38
CA VAL A 212 6.65 5.08 4.21
C VAL A 212 5.37 4.38 4.68
N VAL A 213 5.14 3.15 4.24
CA VAL A 213 3.95 2.38 4.61
C VAL A 213 3.91 2.06 6.11
N ALA A 214 5.04 1.67 6.69
CA ALA A 214 5.12 1.46 8.14
C ALA A 214 4.80 2.75 8.93
N THR A 215 5.14 3.91 8.38
CA THR A 215 4.77 5.20 8.97
C THR A 215 3.28 5.47 8.85
N ASP A 216 2.65 5.16 7.71
CA ASP A 216 1.19 5.25 7.55
C ASP A 216 0.45 4.32 8.54
N VAL A 217 0.98 3.12 8.82
CA VAL A 217 0.43 2.21 9.86
C VAL A 217 0.57 2.82 11.27
N LEU A 218 1.71 3.42 11.60
CA LEU A 218 1.88 4.11 12.88
C LEU A 218 0.90 5.28 13.04
N LEU A 219 0.66 6.02 11.96
CA LEU A 219 -0.30 7.14 11.96
C LEU A 219 -1.75 6.67 12.04
N LEU A 220 -2.10 5.51 11.46
CA LEU A 220 -3.40 4.87 11.68
C LEU A 220 -3.61 4.54 13.17
N ARG A 221 -2.58 4.00 13.84
CA ARG A 221 -2.63 3.69 15.28
C ARG A 221 -2.81 4.94 16.12
N GLU A 222 -2.03 5.96 15.84
CA GLU A 222 -2.08 7.25 16.54
C GLU A 222 -3.48 7.89 16.44
N LEU A 223 -4.06 7.91 15.23
CA LEU A 223 -5.21 8.76 14.94
C LEU A 223 -6.56 8.05 15.09
N ILE A 224 -6.59 6.71 14.96
CA ILE A 224 -7.86 5.99 14.74
C ILE A 224 -7.97 4.76 15.64
N ILE A 225 -7.05 3.81 15.54
CA ILE A 225 -7.23 2.45 16.12
C ILE A 225 -6.56 2.24 17.48
N GLY A 226 -5.76 3.21 17.94
CA GLY A 226 -4.98 3.15 19.17
C GLY A 226 -3.76 2.23 19.10
N HIS A 227 -2.82 2.45 20.03
CA HIS A 227 -1.56 1.70 20.12
C HIS A 227 -1.67 0.37 20.89
N LYS A 228 -2.73 0.21 21.69
CA LYS A 228 -2.90 -0.98 22.55
C LYS A 228 -3.57 -2.12 21.79
N GLY A 229 -3.27 -3.35 22.22
CA GLY A 229 -3.86 -4.58 21.71
C GLY A 229 -2.86 -5.46 20.98
N LYS A 230 -3.17 -6.76 20.89
CA LYS A 230 -2.37 -7.70 20.10
C LYS A 230 -2.56 -7.36 18.62
N ARG A 231 -1.44 -7.31 17.89
CA ARG A 231 -1.39 -7.18 16.42
C ARG A 231 -0.65 -8.39 15.88
N ILE A 232 -1.18 -8.97 14.81
CA ILE A 232 -0.61 -10.15 14.17
C ILE A 232 0.21 -9.72 12.96
N LEU A 233 -0.27 -8.73 12.20
CA LEU A 233 0.33 -8.34 10.93
C LEU A 233 1.64 -7.56 11.12
N HIS A 234 1.65 -6.58 12.01
CA HIS A 234 2.80 -5.71 12.26
C HIS A 234 3.23 -5.77 13.73
N PRO A 235 4.52 -5.50 14.03
CA PRO A 235 5.01 -5.37 15.41
C PRO A 235 4.24 -4.32 16.23
N ASP A 236 4.43 -4.35 17.55
CA ASP A 236 3.91 -3.30 18.44
C ASP A 236 4.47 -1.90 18.06
N THR A 237 3.80 -0.85 18.51
CA THR A 237 4.12 0.54 18.12
C THR A 237 5.57 0.90 18.42
N SER A 238 6.06 0.65 19.63
CA SER A 238 7.42 1.00 20.02
C SER A 238 8.48 0.30 19.16
N THR A 239 8.28 -0.99 18.89
CA THR A 239 9.14 -1.78 18.01
C THR A 239 9.08 -1.24 16.57
N LEU A 240 7.89 -0.98 16.05
CA LEU A 240 7.69 -0.48 14.69
C LEU A 240 8.31 0.91 14.52
N VAL A 241 8.18 1.82 15.50
CA VAL A 241 8.83 3.14 15.50
C VAL A 241 10.35 3.01 15.37
N SER A 242 10.95 2.11 16.17
CA SER A 242 12.40 1.84 16.10
C SER A 242 12.81 1.31 14.72
N MET A 243 12.03 0.38 14.16
CA MET A 243 12.32 -0.21 12.85
C MET A 243 12.18 0.80 11.70
N VAL A 244 11.17 1.67 11.74
CA VAL A 244 11.04 2.77 10.77
C VAL A 244 12.22 3.71 10.87
N GLY A 245 12.60 4.15 12.08
CA GLY A 245 13.75 5.04 12.28
C GLY A 245 15.06 4.45 11.77
N GLN A 246 15.30 3.15 12.00
CA GLN A 246 16.46 2.45 11.46
C GLN A 246 16.43 2.36 9.93
N SER A 247 15.26 2.09 9.36
CA SER A 247 15.09 2.01 7.91
C SER A 247 15.38 3.35 7.24
N ILE A 248 14.79 4.45 7.73
CA ILE A 248 15.03 5.79 7.19
C ILE A 248 16.52 6.14 7.28
N LYS A 249 17.17 5.89 8.42
CA LYS A 249 18.61 6.12 8.58
C LYS A 249 19.42 5.35 7.52
N SER A 250 19.14 4.07 7.34
CA SER A 250 19.82 3.23 6.34
C SER A 250 19.59 3.74 4.91
N ILE A 251 18.36 4.12 4.57
CA ILE A 251 18.01 4.69 3.26
C ILE A 251 18.82 5.96 3.00
N ARG A 252 18.90 6.88 3.97
CA ARG A 252 19.68 8.12 3.83
C ARG A 252 21.18 7.87 3.67
N GLU A 253 21.76 6.93 4.42
CA GLU A 253 23.17 6.56 4.31
C GLU A 253 23.52 5.98 2.94
N VAL A 254 22.62 5.17 2.37
CA VAL A 254 22.80 4.64 1.01
C VAL A 254 22.62 5.76 -0.01
N ASN A 255 21.58 6.59 0.13
CA ASN A 255 21.35 7.70 -0.79
C ASN A 255 22.49 8.72 -0.80
N MET A 256 23.10 9.02 0.35
CA MET A 256 24.26 9.92 0.44
C MET A 256 25.45 9.41 -0.37
N ARG A 257 25.61 8.09 -0.46
CA ARG A 257 26.70 7.44 -1.21
C ARG A 257 26.35 7.26 -2.69
N GLN A 258 25.09 6.97 -3.00
CA GLN A 258 24.69 6.46 -4.31
C GLN A 258 23.83 7.43 -5.14
N GLY A 259 23.22 8.45 -4.51
CA GLY A 259 22.36 9.43 -5.18
C GLY A 259 21.13 8.84 -5.86
N ILE A 260 20.53 7.78 -5.29
CA ILE A 260 19.46 6.99 -5.93
C ILE A 260 18.08 7.63 -5.78
N LEU A 261 17.82 8.41 -4.74
CA LEU A 261 16.52 9.06 -4.50
C LEU A 261 16.44 10.42 -5.18
N THR A 262 15.29 10.75 -5.74
CA THR A 262 14.99 12.11 -6.22
C THR A 262 14.67 13.04 -5.05
N ASP A 263 14.69 14.35 -5.29
CA ASP A 263 14.30 15.36 -4.31
C ASP A 263 12.87 15.14 -3.79
N TYR A 264 11.98 14.67 -4.67
CA TYR A 264 10.61 14.35 -4.29
C TYR A 264 10.55 13.18 -3.29
N ALA A 265 11.30 12.11 -3.54
CA ALA A 265 11.40 10.97 -2.63
C ALA A 265 12.03 11.36 -1.29
N LEU A 266 13.07 12.20 -1.31
CA LEU A 266 13.66 12.76 -0.08
C LEU A 266 12.64 13.56 0.74
N GLY A 267 11.81 14.38 0.07
CA GLY A 267 10.73 15.12 0.73
C GLY A 267 9.68 14.22 1.39
N ILE A 268 9.43 13.02 0.86
CA ILE A 268 8.56 12.02 1.52
C ILE A 268 9.25 11.44 2.76
N LEU A 269 10.55 11.13 2.70
CA LEU A 269 11.28 10.64 3.88
C LEU A 269 11.36 11.66 5.00
N ASP A 270 11.55 12.95 4.66
CA ASP A 270 11.51 14.04 5.63
C ASP A 270 10.16 14.07 6.36
N GLN A 271 9.05 13.91 5.62
CA GLN A 271 7.71 13.79 6.21
C GLN A 271 7.59 12.57 7.12
N CYS A 272 8.13 11.41 6.73
CA CYS A 272 8.13 10.23 7.59
C CYS A 272 8.83 10.50 8.92
N GLU A 273 10.03 11.08 8.91
CA GLU A 273 10.78 11.40 10.13
C GLU A 273 10.03 12.38 11.03
N ASP A 274 9.44 13.42 10.45
CA ASP A 274 8.70 14.43 11.21
C ASP A 274 7.43 13.88 11.86
N LYS A 275 6.74 12.95 11.18
CA LYS A 275 5.60 12.23 11.75
C LYS A 275 6.04 11.26 12.85
N LEU A 276 7.15 10.55 12.65
CA LEU A 276 7.69 9.60 13.61
C LEU A 276 8.05 10.28 14.95
N LYS A 277 8.61 11.50 14.89
CA LYS A 277 8.89 12.32 16.08
C LYS A 277 7.64 12.68 16.90
N LYS A 278 6.45 12.66 16.29
CA LYS A 278 5.18 12.96 16.98
C LYS A 278 4.65 11.71 17.68
N VAL A 279 4.56 10.59 16.95
CA VAL A 279 4.10 9.29 17.50
C VAL A 279 4.95 8.85 18.70
N GLY A 280 6.28 9.05 18.65
CA GLY A 280 7.18 8.64 19.74
C GLY A 280 7.14 9.51 21.02
N LYS A 281 6.44 10.65 21.03
CA LYS A 281 6.33 11.52 22.21
C LYS A 281 5.19 11.11 23.14
N GLU A 282 4.08 10.61 22.60
CA GLU A 282 2.89 10.27 23.39
C GLU A 282 3.02 8.93 24.12
N GLU A 283 3.76 7.96 23.58
CA GLU A 283 4.08 6.71 24.31
C GLU A 283 4.84 6.97 25.62
N LYS A 284 5.71 7.99 25.66
CA LYS A 284 6.44 8.35 26.88
C LYS A 284 5.54 8.93 27.98
N ILE A 285 4.41 9.53 27.61
CA ILE A 285 3.44 10.11 28.55
C ILE A 285 2.53 9.01 29.12
N CYS A 286 2.23 7.95 28.36
CA CYS A 286 1.40 6.84 28.82
C CYS A 286 2.12 5.79 29.68
N LEU A 287 3.45 5.85 29.81
CA LEU A 287 4.24 4.93 30.66
C LEU A 287 4.40 5.41 32.12
N HIS A 288 3.76 6.52 32.52
CA HIS A 288 3.85 7.10 33.86
C HIS A 288 2.51 7.15 34.62
N TRP A 289 1.55 6.29 34.27
CA TRP A 289 0.29 6.12 35.01
C TRP A 289 0.06 4.66 35.38
#